data_AF-A0A4R7Z4D7-F1
#
_entry.id   AF-A0A4R7Z4D7-F1
#
_cell.length_a   1.000
_cell.length_b   1.000
_cell.length_c   1.000
_cell.angle_alpha   90.00
_cell.angle_beta   90.00
_cell.angle_gamma   90.00
#
_symmetry.space_group_name_H-M   'P 1'
#
loop_
_entity.id
_entity.type
_entity.pdbx_description
1 polymer ?
#
loop_
_entity_poly.entity_id
_entity_poly.type
_entity_poly.pdbx_seq_one_letter_code
_entity_poly.pdbx_strand_id
1 'polypeptide(L)'
;MAFKKIKNKRQKLIILFIICLFILPAAVSAENYKVIFNHLDGIGDDYGPGDYEYPQNHIFQNKGHLFDLKAMTIFEGENEYKIRFSFSNLTDPWGAEFGFSLPLIEMYIDHQSGGSNQIFHEGANVSFKENFNWNKFIKISGWWVRVFNPNSEKENLMNINELSLSDPDSNGNLSLSRKDNDLFLKIPKSEIDSLEKSRIVVMVGSFDPFGYDHFRSLSRTKSYWQVYSENEILDSKSPRLLDLLVPGGQSQKEVLSGQLPELPYLKVESELPVREPTLVDKLQPLNKISLSILFLYILFLIFVIYKFKYHK
;
A
#
# COMPACT_ATOMS: atom_id res chain seq x y z
N MET A 1 -8.76 42.87 -2.56
CA MET A 1 -9.27 44.13 -1.96
C MET A 1 -8.22 44.90 -1.14
N ALA A 2 -7.22 44.25 -0.53
CA ALA A 2 -6.21 44.89 0.35
C ALA A 2 -5.23 45.87 -0.36
N PHE A 3 -4.85 45.64 -1.62
CA PHE A 3 -3.87 46.48 -2.33
C PHE A 3 -4.35 47.91 -2.63
N LYS A 4 -5.67 48.19 -2.61
CA LYS A 4 -6.20 49.51 -2.98
C LYS A 4 -5.94 50.59 -1.90
N LYS A 5 -5.75 50.20 -0.62
CA LYS A 5 -5.48 51.13 0.50
C LYS A 5 -4.02 51.57 0.65
N ILE A 6 -3.08 50.97 -0.07
CA ILE A 6 -1.64 51.25 0.08
C ILE A 6 -1.23 52.36 -0.90
N LYS A 7 -1.04 53.58 -0.38
CA LYS A 7 -0.71 54.78 -1.18
C LYS A 7 0.73 54.78 -1.69
N ASN A 8 1.68 54.15 -0.97
CA ASN A 8 3.08 54.20 -1.32
C ASN A 8 3.45 53.09 -2.34
N LYS A 9 3.88 53.49 -3.55
CA LYS A 9 4.36 52.57 -4.59
C LYS A 9 5.47 51.63 -4.10
N ARG A 10 6.36 52.08 -3.19
CA ARG A 10 7.41 51.23 -2.59
C ARG A 10 6.82 50.13 -1.72
N GLN A 11 5.81 50.41 -0.90
CA GLN A 11 5.18 49.40 -0.03
C GLN A 11 4.40 48.35 -0.82
N LYS A 12 3.73 48.74 -1.93
CA LYS A 12 3.09 47.79 -2.84
C LYS A 12 4.09 46.83 -3.48
N LEU A 13 5.24 47.35 -3.91
CA LEU A 13 6.30 46.55 -4.50
C LEU A 13 6.90 45.59 -3.47
N ILE A 14 7.16 46.06 -2.24
CA ILE A 14 7.68 45.22 -1.14
C ILE A 14 6.69 44.12 -0.75
N ILE A 15 5.39 44.39 -0.72
CA ILE A 15 4.38 43.36 -0.37
C ILE A 15 4.22 42.35 -1.50
N LEU A 16 4.20 42.78 -2.77
CA LEU A 16 4.21 41.86 -3.92
C LEU A 16 5.49 41.00 -3.92
N PHE A 17 6.61 41.59 -3.51
CA PHE A 17 7.90 40.94 -3.39
C PHE A 17 7.95 39.91 -2.25
N ILE A 18 7.40 40.22 -1.07
CA ILE A 18 7.27 39.27 0.06
C ILE A 18 6.34 38.13 -0.34
N ILE A 19 5.24 38.41 -1.05
CA ILE A 19 4.34 37.38 -1.56
C ILE A 19 5.07 36.46 -2.54
N CYS A 20 5.84 36.99 -3.50
CA CYS A 20 6.67 36.16 -4.39
C CYS A 20 7.76 35.37 -3.63
N LEU A 21 8.39 35.98 -2.62
CA LEU A 21 9.42 35.34 -1.78
C LEU A 21 8.85 34.22 -0.90
N PHE A 22 7.56 34.28 -0.54
CA PHE A 22 6.84 33.21 0.17
C PHE A 22 6.23 32.15 -0.76
N ILE A 23 6.05 32.45 -2.05
CA ILE A 23 5.57 31.48 -3.04
C ILE A 23 6.72 30.61 -3.59
N LEU A 24 7.96 31.10 -3.59
CA LEU A 24 9.13 30.39 -4.14
C LEU A 24 9.67 29.19 -3.32
N PRO A 25 9.62 29.14 -1.98
CA PRO A 25 10.01 27.96 -1.21
C PRO A 25 8.91 26.89 -1.16
N ALA A 26 7.72 27.17 -1.68
CA ALA A 26 6.69 26.15 -1.95
C ALA A 26 6.99 25.36 -3.23
N ALA A 27 8.24 25.35 -3.71
CA ALA A 27 8.77 24.28 -4.54
C ALA A 27 8.80 23.00 -3.69
N VAL A 28 7.60 22.42 -3.59
CA VAL A 28 7.26 21.07 -3.17
C VAL A 28 8.50 20.20 -3.08
N SER A 29 8.86 19.79 -1.86
CA SER A 29 9.64 18.58 -1.66
C SER A 29 8.80 17.44 -2.23
N ALA A 30 8.90 17.20 -3.53
CA ALA A 30 8.37 15.98 -4.11
C ALA A 30 9.24 14.88 -3.50
N GLU A 31 8.66 14.09 -2.60
CA GLU A 31 9.27 12.85 -2.15
C GLU A 31 9.65 12.06 -3.41
N ASN A 32 10.95 11.90 -3.63
CA ASN A 32 11.46 11.17 -4.78
C ASN A 32 11.31 9.69 -4.51
N TYR A 33 10.24 9.11 -5.03
CA TYR A 33 10.02 7.67 -5.00
C TYR A 33 10.59 7.00 -6.26
N LYS A 34 11.41 5.97 -6.07
CA LYS A 34 11.87 5.05 -7.12
C LYS A 34 10.98 3.81 -7.11
N VAL A 35 10.46 3.38 -8.26
CA VAL A 35 9.80 2.06 -8.33
C VAL A 35 10.89 0.99 -8.20
N ILE A 36 10.72 0.03 -7.30
CA ILE A 36 11.64 -1.11 -7.13
C ILE A 36 10.96 -2.45 -7.41
N PHE A 37 9.64 -2.46 -7.49
CA PHE A 37 8.85 -3.63 -7.85
C PHE A 37 7.55 -3.18 -8.52
N ASN A 38 7.18 -3.84 -9.61
CA ASN A 38 5.85 -3.71 -10.18
C ASN A 38 5.45 -5.05 -10.77
N HIS A 39 4.34 -5.59 -10.29
CA HIS A 39 3.81 -6.87 -10.73
C HIS A 39 2.33 -6.71 -11.08
N LEU A 40 1.95 -7.24 -12.24
CA LEU A 40 0.56 -7.28 -12.69
C LEU A 40 -0.02 -8.64 -12.36
N ASP A 41 -1.31 -8.66 -12.08
CA ASP A 41 -2.08 -9.88 -11.85
C ASP A 41 -3.08 -10.12 -12.98
N GLY A 42 -3.75 -11.27 -12.94
CA GLY A 42 -4.95 -11.49 -13.72
C GLY A 42 -6.01 -10.43 -13.44
N ILE A 43 -6.95 -10.27 -14.38
CA ILE A 43 -8.14 -9.46 -14.16
C ILE A 43 -9.31 -10.43 -14.13
N GLY A 44 -10.14 -10.32 -13.09
CA GLY A 44 -11.31 -11.15 -12.88
C GLY A 44 -10.99 -12.58 -12.45
N ASP A 45 -9.86 -12.80 -11.80
CA ASP A 45 -9.43 -14.07 -11.23
C ASP A 45 -9.68 -14.22 -9.73
N ASP A 46 -10.60 -13.42 -9.17
CA ASP A 46 -11.00 -13.50 -7.77
C ASP A 46 -11.99 -14.64 -7.45
N TYR A 47 -11.72 -15.80 -8.03
CA TYR A 47 -12.46 -17.06 -7.92
C TYR A 47 -11.67 -18.14 -7.15
N GLY A 48 -10.62 -17.76 -6.42
CA GLY A 48 -9.78 -18.65 -5.62
C GLY A 48 -9.22 -19.82 -6.45
N PRO A 49 -9.45 -21.08 -6.04
CA PRO A 49 -9.01 -22.28 -6.77
C PRO A 49 -9.81 -22.58 -8.06
N GLY A 50 -10.67 -21.65 -8.51
CA GLY A 50 -11.36 -21.72 -9.80
C GLY A 50 -12.87 -21.95 -9.72
N ASP A 51 -13.40 -22.19 -8.52
CA ASP A 51 -14.81 -22.52 -8.28
C ASP A 51 -15.47 -21.66 -7.20
N TYR A 52 -14.76 -20.67 -6.65
CA TYR A 52 -15.32 -19.84 -5.60
C TYR A 52 -16.32 -18.84 -6.18
N GLU A 53 -17.49 -18.79 -5.56
CA GLU A 53 -18.49 -17.77 -5.82
C GLU A 53 -18.72 -16.91 -4.58
N TYR A 54 -19.01 -15.63 -4.83
CA TYR A 54 -19.28 -14.69 -3.77
C TYR A 54 -20.53 -15.05 -2.94
N PRO A 55 -20.59 -14.60 -1.68
CA PRO A 55 -21.80 -14.72 -0.88
C PRO A 55 -22.99 -14.02 -1.53
N GLN A 56 -24.21 -14.52 -1.33
CA GLN A 56 -25.42 -14.02 -1.98
C GLN A 56 -25.90 -12.65 -1.47
N ASN A 57 -25.33 -12.15 -0.37
CA ASN A 57 -25.70 -10.82 0.11
C ASN A 57 -25.39 -9.74 -0.95
N HIS A 58 -26.33 -8.80 -1.13
CA HIS A 58 -26.27 -7.70 -2.09
C HIS A 58 -25.04 -6.79 -1.97
N ILE A 59 -24.31 -6.80 -0.84
CA ILE A 59 -23.05 -6.05 -0.73
C ILE A 59 -21.94 -6.69 -1.58
N PHE A 60 -22.01 -8.00 -1.82
CA PHE A 60 -21.10 -8.75 -2.68
C PHE A 60 -21.66 -8.86 -4.10
N GLN A 61 -22.95 -9.17 -4.22
CA GLN A 61 -23.63 -9.34 -5.50
C GLN A 61 -23.84 -7.98 -6.18
N ASN A 62 -23.54 -7.89 -7.49
CA ASN A 62 -23.68 -6.68 -8.34
C ASN A 62 -22.56 -5.64 -8.26
N LYS A 63 -21.47 -5.89 -7.52
CA LYS A 63 -20.30 -5.01 -7.53
C LYS A 63 -19.22 -5.50 -8.48
N GLY A 64 -19.06 -6.84 -8.60
CA GLY A 64 -18.05 -7.50 -9.42
C GLY A 64 -16.63 -7.20 -8.96
N HIS A 65 -15.75 -8.20 -9.00
CA HIS A 65 -14.30 -8.00 -8.86
C HIS A 65 -13.89 -7.22 -7.59
N LEU A 66 -14.54 -7.55 -6.47
CA LEU A 66 -14.35 -6.95 -5.15
C LEU A 66 -13.06 -7.37 -4.47
N PHE A 67 -12.48 -8.51 -4.85
CA PHE A 67 -11.26 -9.06 -4.26
C PHE A 67 -10.12 -9.17 -5.28
N ASP A 68 -10.39 -8.86 -6.55
CA ASP A 68 -9.47 -8.85 -7.69
C ASP A 68 -8.42 -7.73 -7.57
N LEU A 69 -7.18 -8.12 -7.31
CA LEU A 69 -5.97 -7.33 -7.20
C LEU A 69 -5.23 -7.30 -8.54
N LYS A 70 -5.52 -6.33 -9.40
CA LYS A 70 -4.88 -6.22 -10.72
C LYS A 70 -3.37 -5.99 -10.71
N ALA A 71 -2.83 -5.36 -9.66
CA ALA A 71 -1.41 -5.01 -9.60
C ALA A 71 -0.93 -4.63 -8.21
N MET A 72 0.36 -4.87 -7.98
CA MET A 72 1.10 -4.36 -6.84
C MET A 72 2.36 -3.61 -7.29
N THR A 73 2.60 -2.44 -6.71
CA THR A 73 3.80 -1.62 -6.98
C THR A 73 4.47 -1.23 -5.67
N ILE A 74 5.77 -1.47 -5.53
CA ILE A 74 6.57 -0.98 -4.39
C ILE A 74 7.44 0.18 -4.86
N PHE A 75 7.27 1.30 -4.16
CA PHE A 75 8.01 2.52 -4.31
C PHE A 75 8.96 2.67 -3.13
N GLU A 76 10.24 2.90 -3.41
CA GLU A 76 11.25 3.21 -2.41
C GLU A 76 11.47 4.73 -2.34
N GLY A 77 11.26 5.30 -1.15
CA GLY A 77 11.67 6.65 -0.81
C GLY A 77 12.95 6.66 0.05
N GLU A 78 13.33 7.84 0.52
CA GLU A 78 14.52 8.01 1.37
C GLU A 78 14.38 7.28 2.71
N ASN A 79 13.27 7.49 3.42
CA ASN A 79 13.04 6.98 4.78
C ASN A 79 11.90 5.96 4.90
N GLU A 80 11.13 5.74 3.83
CA GLU A 80 9.97 4.84 3.83
C GLU A 80 9.80 4.14 2.48
N TYR A 81 9.10 3.00 2.50
CA TYR A 81 8.49 2.40 1.33
C TYR A 81 7.05 2.82 1.23
N LYS A 82 6.57 3.01 0.00
CA LYS A 82 5.15 3.14 -0.31
C LYS A 82 4.75 1.96 -1.18
N ILE A 83 3.77 1.18 -0.75
CA ILE A 83 3.23 0.04 -1.48
C ILE A 83 1.85 0.41 -1.99
N ARG A 84 1.63 0.23 -3.29
CA ARG A 84 0.31 0.38 -3.91
C ARG A 84 -0.27 -0.98 -4.24
N PHE A 85 -1.47 -1.26 -3.75
CA PHE A 85 -2.32 -2.37 -4.18
C PHE A 85 -3.44 -1.80 -5.05
N SER A 86 -3.55 -2.24 -6.30
CA SER A 86 -4.48 -1.68 -7.28
C SER A 86 -5.58 -2.69 -7.57
N PHE A 87 -6.77 -2.47 -7.04
CA PHE A 87 -7.90 -3.39 -7.17
C PHE A 87 -8.78 -3.06 -8.38
N SER A 88 -9.51 -4.05 -8.87
CA SER A 88 -10.58 -3.84 -9.86
C SER A 88 -11.68 -2.96 -9.28
N ASN A 89 -12.19 -3.30 -8.09
CA ASN A 89 -13.25 -2.55 -7.43
C ASN A 89 -13.12 -2.61 -5.89
N LEU A 90 -13.00 -1.45 -5.24
CA LEU A 90 -13.06 -1.35 -3.77
C LEU A 90 -14.37 -0.70 -3.34
N THR A 91 -15.07 -1.36 -2.42
CA THR A 91 -16.29 -0.85 -1.83
C THR A 91 -16.20 -0.79 -0.32
N ASP A 92 -17.01 0.07 0.28
CA ASP A 92 -17.09 0.25 1.72
C ASP A 92 -18.53 0.18 2.22
N PRO A 93 -19.19 -1.00 2.17
CA PRO A 93 -20.56 -1.13 2.64
C PRO A 93 -20.71 -0.91 4.16
N TRP A 94 -19.61 -0.96 4.92
CA TRP A 94 -19.64 -0.89 6.39
C TRP A 94 -19.02 0.39 6.96
N GLY A 95 -18.55 1.32 6.13
CA GLY A 95 -18.01 2.62 6.58
C GLY A 95 -16.73 2.46 7.41
N ALA A 96 -15.79 1.66 6.93
CA ALA A 96 -14.54 1.36 7.60
C ALA A 96 -13.54 2.54 7.56
N GLU A 97 -12.57 2.55 8.47
CA GLU A 97 -11.62 3.64 8.67
C GLU A 97 -10.85 4.03 7.39
N PHE A 98 -10.38 3.04 6.64
CA PHE A 98 -9.59 3.25 5.43
C PHE A 98 -10.45 3.29 4.15
N GLY A 99 -11.77 3.38 4.32
CA GLY A 99 -12.71 3.56 3.23
C GLY A 99 -12.85 2.34 2.31
N PHE A 100 -12.59 1.12 2.78
CA PHE A 100 -12.95 -0.15 2.13
C PHE A 100 -13.24 -1.18 3.21
N SER A 101 -14.12 -2.16 3.00
CA SER A 101 -14.43 -3.11 4.09
C SER A 101 -14.32 -4.60 3.76
N LEU A 102 -14.29 -4.99 2.48
CA LEU A 102 -14.47 -6.39 2.11
C LEU A 102 -13.15 -7.17 1.96
N PRO A 103 -12.11 -6.69 1.25
CA PRO A 103 -10.83 -7.39 1.18
C PRO A 103 -10.12 -7.52 2.54
N LEU A 104 -9.51 -8.69 2.76
CA LEU A 104 -8.45 -8.90 3.74
C LEU A 104 -7.16 -9.18 2.98
N ILE A 105 -6.14 -8.35 3.12
CA ILE A 105 -4.86 -8.52 2.41
C ILE A 105 -3.83 -9.04 3.40
N GLU A 106 -3.13 -10.11 3.01
CA GLU A 106 -1.99 -10.65 3.75
C GLU A 106 -0.74 -10.60 2.87
N MET A 107 0.32 -9.99 3.40
CA MET A 107 1.62 -9.87 2.75
C MET A 107 2.71 -10.40 3.65
N TYR A 108 3.37 -11.47 3.21
CA TYR A 108 4.53 -12.06 3.88
C TYR A 108 5.81 -11.64 3.16
N ILE A 109 6.84 -11.28 3.92
CA ILE A 109 8.08 -10.69 3.40
C ILE A 109 9.28 -11.41 4.01
N ASP A 110 10.06 -12.02 3.14
CA ASP A 110 11.35 -12.65 3.40
C ASP A 110 12.43 -11.71 2.84
N HIS A 111 13.03 -10.91 3.72
CA HIS A 111 13.98 -9.85 3.35
C HIS A 111 15.32 -9.98 4.09
N GLN A 112 15.44 -10.91 5.03
CA GLN A 112 16.66 -11.18 5.77
C GLN A 112 16.78 -12.67 6.14
N SER A 113 17.97 -13.07 6.59
CA SER A 113 18.21 -14.44 7.04
C SER A 113 17.39 -14.81 8.29
N GLY A 114 17.03 -16.08 8.41
CA GLY A 114 16.15 -16.57 9.47
C GLY A 114 14.69 -16.40 9.06
N GLY A 115 13.78 -16.36 10.04
CA GLY A 115 12.35 -16.23 9.78
C GLY A 115 11.54 -17.47 10.13
N SER A 116 10.32 -17.54 9.59
CA SER A 116 9.43 -18.69 9.71
C SER A 116 8.97 -19.14 8.33
N ASN A 117 8.87 -20.45 8.12
CA ASN A 117 8.21 -21.03 6.95
C ASN A 117 6.73 -21.34 7.21
N GLN A 118 6.26 -21.20 8.45
CA GLN A 118 4.86 -21.38 8.82
C GLN A 118 4.10 -20.06 8.76
N ILE A 119 2.86 -20.09 8.27
CA ILE A 119 1.94 -18.96 8.30
C ILE A 119 1.70 -18.48 9.76
N PHE A 120 1.45 -17.19 9.96
CA PHE A 120 1.30 -16.62 11.31
C PHE A 120 0.08 -17.22 12.03
N HIS A 121 -1.05 -17.26 11.36
CA HIS A 121 -2.27 -17.98 11.74
C HIS A 121 -2.78 -18.83 10.57
N GLU A 122 -3.45 -19.94 10.85
CA GLU A 122 -3.91 -20.89 9.84
C GLU A 122 -5.21 -20.44 9.12
N GLY A 123 -5.53 -19.14 9.17
CA GLY A 123 -6.71 -18.53 8.57
C GLY A 123 -6.80 -18.73 7.07
N ALA A 124 -5.74 -18.40 6.34
CA ALA A 124 -5.72 -18.58 4.89
C ALA A 124 -5.74 -20.07 4.47
N ASN A 125 -5.31 -20.96 5.36
CA ASN A 125 -5.19 -22.40 5.14
C ASN A 125 -4.37 -22.75 3.89
N VAL A 126 -3.13 -22.26 3.90
CA VAL A 126 -2.10 -22.45 2.85
C VAL A 126 -0.76 -22.77 3.50
N SER A 127 0.21 -23.22 2.71
CA SER A 127 1.59 -23.41 3.12
C SER A 127 2.55 -22.59 2.24
N PHE A 128 3.78 -22.38 2.69
CA PHE A 128 4.81 -21.71 1.89
C PHE A 128 5.84 -22.71 1.38
N LYS A 129 6.46 -22.40 0.24
CA LYS A 129 7.64 -23.12 -0.24
C LYS A 129 8.71 -23.24 0.84
N GLU A 130 9.32 -24.42 0.98
CA GLU A 130 10.33 -24.70 2.02
C GLU A 130 11.44 -23.65 2.11
N ASN A 131 11.83 -23.06 0.99
CA ASN A 131 12.89 -22.06 0.93
C ASN A 131 12.43 -20.62 1.26
N PHE A 132 11.13 -20.37 1.47
CA PHE A 132 10.57 -19.07 1.84
C PHE A 132 10.40 -18.98 3.35
N ASN A 133 11.19 -18.10 3.98
CA ASN A 133 11.22 -17.91 5.43
C ASN A 133 10.97 -16.43 5.73
N TRP A 134 9.71 -16.09 5.98
CA TRP A 134 9.32 -14.69 6.18
C TRP A 134 9.82 -14.16 7.52
N ASN A 135 10.14 -12.86 7.55
CA ASN A 135 10.56 -12.14 8.75
C ASN A 135 9.58 -11.02 9.11
N LYS A 136 8.77 -10.57 8.15
CA LYS A 136 7.69 -9.60 8.36
C LYS A 136 6.41 -10.11 7.73
N PHE A 137 5.32 -9.94 8.45
CA PHE A 137 3.97 -10.25 8.01
C PHE A 137 3.11 -9.00 8.20
N ILE A 138 2.43 -8.57 7.15
CA ILE A 138 1.52 -7.42 7.18
C ILE A 138 0.12 -7.93 6.87
N LYS A 139 -0.82 -7.64 7.77
CA LYS A 139 -2.23 -7.96 7.62
C LYS A 139 -3.03 -6.67 7.54
N ILE A 140 -3.83 -6.51 6.50
CA ILE A 140 -4.52 -5.26 6.18
C ILE A 140 -6.01 -5.51 6.06
N SER A 141 -6.80 -4.74 6.79
CA SER A 141 -8.25 -4.67 6.66
C SER A 141 -8.71 -3.23 6.48
N GLY A 142 -10.02 -3.05 6.31
CA GLY A 142 -10.65 -1.74 6.28
C GLY A 142 -10.48 -0.89 7.54
N TRP A 143 -10.12 -1.50 8.67
CA TRP A 143 -10.11 -0.84 9.97
C TRP A 143 -8.72 -0.74 10.58
N TRP A 144 -7.82 -1.64 10.23
CA TRP A 144 -6.50 -1.73 10.83
C TRP A 144 -5.45 -2.23 9.83
N VAL A 145 -4.20 -1.90 10.16
CA VAL A 145 -3.00 -2.46 9.54
C VAL A 145 -2.14 -3.00 10.66
N ARG A 146 -1.89 -4.31 10.65
CA ARG A 146 -1.09 -4.99 11.66
C ARG A 146 0.20 -5.51 11.05
N VAL A 147 1.28 -5.44 11.83
CA VAL A 147 2.61 -5.91 11.42
C VAL A 147 3.16 -6.85 12.48
N PHE A 148 3.58 -8.01 12.03
CA PHE A 148 4.13 -9.07 12.88
C PHE A 148 5.50 -9.50 12.38
N ASN A 149 6.26 -10.08 13.29
CA ASN A 149 7.42 -10.89 12.98
C ASN A 149 7.19 -12.32 13.53
N PRO A 150 8.05 -13.31 13.21
CA PRO A 150 7.86 -14.69 13.68
C PRO A 150 7.77 -14.86 15.20
N ASN A 151 8.32 -13.93 15.97
CA ASN A 151 8.34 -13.95 17.43
C ASN A 151 7.25 -13.05 18.06
N SER A 152 6.42 -12.39 17.25
CA SER A 152 5.29 -11.61 17.76
C SER A 152 4.33 -12.53 18.53
N GLU A 153 3.76 -12.00 19.62
CA GLU A 153 2.69 -12.69 20.32
C GLU A 153 1.50 -12.89 19.39
N LYS A 154 1.01 -14.13 19.32
CA LYS A 154 -0.13 -14.47 18.47
C LYS A 154 -1.41 -14.06 19.16
N GLU A 155 -2.29 -13.42 18.38
CA GLU A 155 -3.62 -13.03 18.86
C GLU A 155 -4.43 -14.27 19.27
N ASN A 156 -5.20 -14.15 20.34
CA ASN A 156 -6.14 -15.18 20.72
C ASN A 156 -7.37 -15.11 19.80
N LEU A 157 -7.44 -16.02 18.83
CA LEU A 157 -8.54 -16.11 17.86
C LEU A 157 -9.91 -16.44 18.48
N MET A 158 -9.98 -16.75 19.78
CA MET A 158 -11.24 -16.93 20.51
C MET A 158 -11.65 -15.68 21.31
N ASN A 159 -10.78 -14.65 21.36
CA ASN A 159 -11.04 -13.40 22.06
C ASN A 159 -11.48 -12.29 21.09
N ILE A 160 -12.78 -12.03 21.06
CA ILE A 160 -13.39 -11.01 20.19
C ILE A 160 -12.83 -9.60 20.44
N ASN A 161 -12.32 -9.31 21.65
CA ASN A 161 -11.72 -8.00 21.94
C ASN A 161 -10.34 -7.84 21.28
N GLU A 162 -9.53 -8.91 21.23
CA GLU A 162 -8.24 -8.92 20.50
C GLU A 162 -8.45 -8.96 18.98
N LEU A 163 -9.51 -9.62 18.54
CA LEU A 163 -9.99 -9.60 17.14
C LEU A 163 -10.75 -8.31 16.79
N SER A 164 -10.96 -7.41 17.75
CA SER A 164 -11.81 -6.24 17.53
C SER A 164 -11.22 -5.29 16.50
N LEU A 165 -12.08 -4.40 15.99
CA LEU A 165 -11.68 -3.27 15.15
C LEU A 165 -10.73 -2.30 15.87
N SER A 166 -10.62 -2.38 17.20
CA SER A 166 -9.68 -1.63 18.02
C SER A 166 -8.39 -2.42 18.25
N ASP A 167 -7.29 -1.73 17.98
CA ASP A 167 -5.95 -2.26 17.75
C ASP A 167 -5.27 -2.86 18.99
N PRO A 168 -4.83 -4.14 19.00
CA PRO A 168 -3.99 -4.64 20.06
C PRO A 168 -2.53 -4.15 19.95
N ASP A 169 -2.02 -3.80 18.76
CA ASP A 169 -0.66 -3.25 18.59
C ASP A 169 -0.46 -2.64 17.18
N SER A 170 -0.98 -1.42 16.93
CA SER A 170 -0.36 -0.60 15.91
C SER A 170 0.82 0.09 16.55
N ASN A 171 2.02 -0.26 16.10
CA ASN A 171 3.20 0.53 16.35
C ASN A 171 3.09 1.99 15.83
N GLY A 172 1.92 2.48 15.40
CA GLY A 172 1.64 3.85 14.95
C GLY A 172 2.45 4.32 13.73
N ASN A 173 3.35 3.49 13.25
CA ASN A 173 4.39 3.85 12.30
C ASN A 173 3.96 3.64 10.85
N LEU A 174 2.95 2.81 10.60
CA LEU A 174 2.42 2.57 9.27
C LEU A 174 1.21 3.49 9.02
N SER A 175 1.03 3.89 7.76
CA SER A 175 -0.17 4.61 7.35
C SER A 175 -0.76 4.00 6.09
N LEU A 176 -2.08 3.82 6.09
CA LEU A 176 -2.84 3.35 4.94
C LEU A 176 -3.77 4.47 4.46
N SER A 177 -3.83 4.64 3.15
CA SER A 177 -4.77 5.57 2.53
C SER A 177 -5.34 4.98 1.26
N ARG A 178 -6.62 5.27 1.00
CA ARG A 178 -7.30 4.87 -0.22
C ARG A 178 -7.40 6.05 -1.17
N LYS A 179 -7.19 5.81 -2.46
CA LYS A 179 -7.58 6.72 -3.54
C LYS A 179 -8.19 5.89 -4.67
N ASP A 180 -9.46 6.14 -4.99
CA ASP A 180 -10.21 5.36 -5.97
C ASP A 180 -10.18 3.86 -5.62
N ASN A 181 -9.65 2.99 -6.49
CA ASN A 181 -9.48 1.56 -6.19
C ASN A 181 -8.03 1.18 -5.84
N ASP A 182 -7.21 2.16 -5.48
CA ASP A 182 -5.84 1.95 -5.04
C ASP A 182 -5.72 2.14 -3.52
N LEU A 183 -5.05 1.20 -2.86
CA LEU A 183 -4.61 1.31 -1.47
C LEU A 183 -3.12 1.62 -1.43
N PHE A 184 -2.74 2.63 -0.65
CA PHE A 184 -1.37 3.07 -0.47
C PHE A 184 -0.94 2.87 0.98
N LEU A 185 -0.10 1.87 1.20
CA LEU A 185 0.53 1.58 2.49
C LEU A 185 1.91 2.24 2.54
N LYS A 186 2.16 3.08 3.53
CA LYS A 186 3.49 3.61 3.83
C LYS A 186 4.10 2.86 5.00
N ILE A 187 5.35 2.44 4.85
CA ILE A 187 6.10 1.66 5.84
C ILE A 187 7.47 2.32 6.05
N PRO A 188 7.79 2.82 7.25
CA PRO A 188 9.11 3.32 7.54
C PRO A 188 10.19 2.26 7.32
N LYS A 189 11.35 2.67 6.81
CA LYS A 189 12.48 1.75 6.63
C LYS A 189 12.97 1.15 7.95
N SER A 190 12.71 1.80 9.10
CA SER A 190 12.98 1.22 10.42
C SER A 190 12.18 -0.05 10.73
N GLU A 191 11.09 -0.33 10.00
CA GLU A 191 10.27 -1.53 10.21
C GLU A 191 10.72 -2.73 9.37
N ILE A 192 11.30 -2.52 8.18
CA ILE A 192 11.54 -3.56 7.16
C ILE A 192 12.97 -3.49 6.56
N ASP A 193 13.82 -2.57 7.02
CA ASP A 193 15.16 -2.31 6.51
C ASP A 193 15.20 -2.16 4.98
N SER A 194 15.72 -3.17 4.27
CA SER A 194 15.80 -3.20 2.80
C SER A 194 14.85 -4.24 2.20
N LEU A 195 14.06 -3.82 1.20
CA LEU A 195 13.27 -4.72 0.36
C LEU A 195 14.03 -5.19 -0.89
N GLU A 196 15.26 -4.74 -1.12
CA GLU A 196 16.06 -5.20 -2.25
C GLU A 196 16.33 -6.71 -2.15
N LYS A 197 16.07 -7.44 -3.25
CA LYS A 197 16.23 -8.90 -3.32
C LYS A 197 15.34 -9.67 -2.34
N SER A 198 14.34 -9.02 -1.76
CA SER A 198 13.35 -9.69 -0.92
C SER A 198 12.45 -10.59 -1.75
N ARG A 199 11.80 -11.53 -1.06
CA ARG A 199 10.75 -12.38 -1.58
C ARG A 199 9.46 -12.04 -0.88
N ILE A 200 8.37 -11.99 -1.63
CA ILE A 200 7.06 -11.62 -1.10
C ILE A 200 5.98 -12.60 -1.55
N VAL A 201 5.03 -12.86 -0.66
CA VAL A 201 3.76 -13.53 -0.98
C VAL A 201 2.64 -12.56 -0.65
N VAL A 202 1.72 -12.34 -1.58
CA VAL A 202 0.58 -11.43 -1.40
C VAL A 202 -0.69 -12.17 -1.77
N MET A 203 -1.62 -12.21 -0.83
CA MET A 203 -2.89 -12.92 -0.98
C MET A 203 -4.05 -12.09 -0.47
N VAL A 204 -5.22 -12.30 -1.07
CA VAL A 204 -6.44 -11.60 -0.74
C VAL A 204 -7.52 -12.60 -0.34
N GLY A 205 -7.98 -12.45 0.89
CA GLY A 205 -9.15 -13.13 1.42
C GLY A 205 -10.37 -12.22 1.46
N SER A 206 -11.48 -12.82 1.86
CA SER A 206 -12.71 -12.10 2.14
C SER A 206 -12.78 -11.81 3.64
N PHE A 207 -12.69 -10.54 4.04
CA PHE A 207 -12.66 -10.13 5.46
C PHE A 207 -13.98 -10.42 6.16
N ASP A 208 -13.93 -11.12 7.29
CA ASP A 208 -15.04 -11.35 8.21
C ASP A 208 -14.53 -11.21 9.65
N PRO A 209 -14.96 -10.19 10.42
CA PRO A 209 -14.46 -9.97 11.78
C PRO A 209 -14.81 -11.11 12.75
N PHE A 210 -15.76 -11.99 12.39
CA PHE A 210 -16.13 -13.17 13.18
C PHE A 210 -15.56 -14.48 12.60
N GLY A 211 -14.90 -14.38 11.46
CA GLY A 211 -14.24 -15.50 10.80
C GLY A 211 -12.99 -15.94 11.57
N TYR A 212 -12.65 -17.22 11.46
CA TYR A 212 -11.39 -17.72 12.00
C TYR A 212 -10.22 -16.97 11.34
N ASP A 213 -9.43 -16.27 12.16
CA ASP A 213 -8.34 -15.39 11.71
C ASP A 213 -8.80 -14.35 10.67
N HIS A 214 -10.02 -13.85 10.84
CA HIS A 214 -10.66 -12.82 10.01
C HIS A 214 -11.03 -13.23 8.59
N PHE A 215 -10.91 -14.52 8.25
CA PHE A 215 -11.35 -15.03 6.95
C PHE A 215 -12.80 -15.47 6.99
N ARG A 216 -13.57 -15.01 6.01
CA ARG A 216 -14.90 -15.53 5.73
C ARG A 216 -14.83 -17.03 5.47
N SER A 217 -15.74 -17.75 6.11
CA SER A 217 -15.85 -19.20 5.93
C SER A 217 -16.36 -19.57 4.54
N LEU A 218 -16.07 -20.82 4.15
CA LEU A 218 -16.59 -21.44 2.94
C LEU A 218 -17.92 -22.15 3.25
N SER A 219 -18.68 -22.45 2.19
CA SER A 219 -19.89 -23.25 2.26
C SER A 219 -20.09 -24.04 0.97
N ARG A 220 -20.60 -25.27 1.11
CA ARG A 220 -21.01 -26.13 -0.01
C ARG A 220 -22.37 -25.78 -0.60
N THR A 221 -23.05 -24.80 -0.03
CA THR A 221 -24.32 -24.30 -0.52
C THR A 221 -24.25 -22.79 -0.60
N LYS A 222 -24.79 -22.20 -1.67
CA LYS A 222 -24.84 -20.73 -1.79
C LYS A 222 -25.54 -20.16 -0.57
N SER A 223 -24.85 -19.29 0.15
CA SER A 223 -25.33 -18.69 1.39
C SER A 223 -25.16 -17.19 1.37
N TYR A 224 -25.80 -16.50 2.31
CA TYR A 224 -25.76 -15.03 2.35
C TYR A 224 -24.37 -14.48 2.70
N TRP A 225 -23.59 -15.18 3.52
CA TRP A 225 -22.40 -14.61 4.15
C TRP A 225 -21.13 -15.44 3.99
N GLN A 226 -21.22 -16.65 3.42
CA GLN A 226 -20.06 -17.52 3.20
C GLN A 226 -19.73 -17.58 1.71
N VAL A 227 -18.46 -17.77 1.40
CA VAL A 227 -18.01 -18.01 0.02
C VAL A 227 -18.48 -19.40 -0.37
N TYR A 228 -19.12 -19.52 -1.52
CA TYR A 228 -19.56 -20.81 -2.03
C TYR A 228 -18.39 -21.51 -2.75
N SER A 229 -18.27 -22.82 -2.56
CA SER A 229 -17.39 -23.70 -3.32
C SER A 229 -18.11 -25.01 -3.59
N GLU A 230 -17.99 -25.53 -4.82
CA GLU A 230 -18.52 -26.84 -5.20
C GLU A 230 -17.51 -27.97 -4.95
N ASN A 231 -16.28 -27.64 -4.55
CA ASN A 231 -15.21 -28.59 -4.31
C ASN A 231 -15.56 -29.62 -3.22
N GLU A 232 -15.20 -30.89 -3.46
CA GLU A 232 -15.40 -31.99 -2.53
C GLU A 232 -14.44 -31.96 -1.33
N ILE A 233 -13.38 -31.15 -1.40
CA ILE A 233 -12.47 -30.92 -0.27
C ILE A 233 -13.26 -30.35 0.92
N LEU A 234 -12.90 -30.79 2.13
CA LEU A 234 -13.49 -30.25 3.35
C LEU A 234 -13.17 -28.76 3.47
N ASP A 235 -14.14 -27.94 3.83
CA ASP A 235 -13.99 -26.49 3.97
C ASP A 235 -12.84 -26.08 4.91
N SER A 236 -12.50 -26.93 5.89
CA SER A 236 -11.36 -26.75 6.80
C SER A 236 -9.99 -27.03 6.17
N LYS A 237 -9.96 -27.59 4.96
CA LYS A 237 -8.76 -27.98 4.20
C LYS A 237 -8.61 -27.23 2.87
N SER A 238 -9.64 -26.52 2.45
CA SER A 238 -9.61 -25.64 1.27
C SER A 238 -8.99 -24.27 1.62
N PRO A 239 -8.26 -23.62 0.71
CA PRO A 239 -7.70 -22.29 0.96
C PRO A 239 -8.82 -21.25 1.11
N ARG A 240 -8.70 -20.28 2.02
CA ARG A 240 -9.70 -19.19 2.17
C ARG A 240 -9.30 -17.92 1.41
N LEU A 241 -8.67 -18.11 0.26
CA LEU A 241 -8.20 -17.04 -0.62
C LEU A 241 -9.13 -16.89 -1.81
N LEU A 242 -9.48 -15.66 -2.15
CA LEU A 242 -10.18 -15.35 -3.40
C LEU A 242 -9.21 -14.96 -4.50
N ASP A 243 -8.08 -14.35 -4.13
CA ASP A 243 -7.07 -13.91 -5.07
C ASP A 243 -5.65 -14.09 -4.48
N LEU A 244 -4.67 -14.30 -5.35
CA LEU A 244 -3.27 -14.56 -5.06
C LEU A 244 -2.40 -14.00 -6.20
N LEU A 245 -1.50 -13.09 -5.84
CA LEU A 245 -0.54 -12.53 -6.77
C LEU A 245 0.52 -13.59 -7.14
N VAL A 246 0.37 -14.22 -8.30
CA VAL A 246 1.24 -15.33 -8.75
C VAL A 246 2.41 -14.86 -9.63
N PRO A 247 3.56 -15.56 -9.63
CA PRO A 247 4.64 -15.27 -10.58
C PRO A 247 4.19 -15.39 -12.04
N GLY A 248 4.79 -14.59 -12.91
CA GLY A 248 4.45 -14.57 -14.33
C GLY A 248 4.50 -15.96 -14.97
N GLY A 249 3.43 -16.32 -15.67
CA GLY A 249 3.28 -17.61 -16.34
C GLY A 249 2.71 -18.73 -15.46
N GLN A 250 2.46 -18.49 -14.17
CA GLN A 250 1.72 -19.42 -13.31
C GLN A 250 0.23 -19.09 -13.31
N SER A 251 -0.60 -20.11 -13.06
CA SER A 251 -2.04 -19.97 -12.93
C SER A 251 -2.43 -20.03 -11.46
N GLN A 252 -3.14 -19.00 -10.95
CA GLN A 252 -3.70 -19.03 -9.60
C GLN A 252 -4.55 -20.28 -9.36
N LYS A 253 -5.38 -20.65 -10.35
CA LYS A 253 -6.26 -21.82 -10.27
C LYS A 253 -5.48 -23.09 -9.96
N GLU A 254 -4.34 -23.27 -10.62
CA GLU A 254 -3.49 -24.44 -10.43
C GLU A 254 -2.76 -24.38 -9.08
N VAL A 255 -2.23 -23.21 -8.72
CA VAL A 255 -1.52 -22.99 -7.45
C VAL A 255 -2.41 -23.25 -6.25
N LEU A 256 -3.66 -22.76 -6.27
CA LEU A 256 -4.60 -22.90 -5.16
C LEU A 256 -5.35 -24.24 -5.15
N SER A 257 -5.10 -25.11 -6.12
CA SER A 257 -5.80 -26.40 -6.21
C SER A 257 -5.37 -27.36 -5.10
N GLY A 258 -6.32 -28.16 -4.60
CA GLY A 258 -6.05 -29.21 -3.62
C GLY A 258 -6.16 -28.77 -2.15
N GLN A 259 -5.63 -29.62 -1.27
CA GLN A 259 -5.66 -29.41 0.19
C GLN A 259 -4.38 -28.69 0.62
N LEU A 260 -4.53 -27.61 1.39
CA LEU A 260 -3.41 -26.83 1.93
C LEU A 260 -2.35 -26.47 0.85
N PRO A 261 -2.73 -25.72 -0.19
CA PRO A 261 -1.85 -25.44 -1.33
C PRO A 261 -0.57 -24.73 -0.89
N GLU A 262 0.53 -25.03 -1.59
CA GLU A 262 1.85 -24.43 -1.36
C GLU A 262 2.02 -23.19 -2.26
N LEU A 263 2.15 -22.01 -1.64
CA LEU A 263 2.17 -20.75 -2.37
C LEU A 263 3.56 -20.42 -2.95
N PRO A 264 3.64 -19.94 -4.21
CA PRO A 264 4.85 -19.35 -4.75
C PRO A 264 5.11 -17.97 -4.14
N TYR A 265 6.34 -17.47 -4.30
CA TYR A 265 6.72 -16.11 -3.94
C TYR A 265 7.19 -15.33 -5.18
N LEU A 266 7.04 -14.01 -5.12
CA LEU A 266 7.56 -13.04 -6.07
C LEU A 266 8.91 -12.53 -5.57
N LYS A 267 9.83 -12.23 -6.49
CA LYS A 267 11.12 -11.61 -6.14
C LYS A 267 11.08 -10.12 -6.41
N VAL A 268 11.52 -9.33 -5.44
CA VAL A 268 11.74 -7.89 -5.61
C VAL A 268 13.15 -7.69 -6.19
N GLU A 269 13.23 -7.65 -7.51
CA GLU A 269 14.48 -7.41 -8.25
C GLU A 269 14.60 -5.92 -8.60
N SER A 270 15.76 -5.32 -8.29
CA SER A 270 16.01 -3.88 -8.47
C SER A 270 16.27 -3.48 -9.93
N GLU A 271 16.27 -4.43 -10.86
CA GLU A 271 16.51 -4.22 -12.29
C GLU A 271 15.25 -3.75 -13.03
N LEU A 272 14.62 -2.68 -12.55
CA LEU A 272 13.87 -1.87 -13.51
C LEU A 272 14.88 -1.19 -14.43
N PRO A 273 14.63 -1.15 -15.75
CA PRO A 273 15.53 -0.48 -16.68
C PRO A 273 15.75 0.94 -16.18
N VAL A 274 17.03 1.34 -16.06
CA VAL A 274 17.41 2.68 -15.63
C VAL A 274 16.64 3.67 -16.51
N ARG A 275 15.63 4.34 -15.94
CA ARG A 275 14.85 5.32 -16.68
C ARG A 275 15.82 6.40 -17.14
N GLU A 276 15.87 6.66 -18.44
CA GLU A 276 16.69 7.75 -18.94
C GLU A 276 16.24 9.07 -18.28
N PRO A 277 17.17 9.87 -17.75
CA PRO A 277 16.83 11.13 -17.10
C PRO A 277 16.11 12.03 -18.09
N THR A 278 14.91 12.47 -17.70
CA THR A 278 14.09 13.35 -18.52
C THR A 278 14.73 14.74 -18.63
N LEU A 279 14.25 15.55 -19.57
CA LEU A 279 14.63 16.97 -19.64
C LEU A 279 14.39 17.69 -18.30
N VAL A 280 13.33 17.31 -17.57
CA VAL A 280 13.03 17.89 -16.25
C VAL A 280 14.12 17.54 -15.24
N ASP A 281 14.56 16.28 -15.19
CA ASP A 281 15.61 15.82 -14.27
C ASP A 281 16.95 16.51 -14.56
N LYS A 282 17.27 16.69 -15.85
CA LYS A 282 18.48 17.40 -16.28
C LYS A 282 18.42 18.91 -15.98
N LEU A 283 17.24 19.51 -15.98
CA LEU A 283 17.04 20.95 -15.75
C LEU A 283 16.84 21.30 -14.27
N GLN A 284 16.52 20.34 -13.40
CA GLN A 284 16.29 20.58 -11.98
C GLN A 284 17.49 21.23 -11.26
N PRO A 285 18.76 20.82 -11.49
CA PRO A 285 19.93 21.49 -10.90
C PRO A 285 20.11 22.91 -11.42
N LEU A 286 19.90 23.13 -12.73
CA LEU A 286 19.99 24.43 -13.39
C LEU A 286 18.94 25.41 -12.85
N ASN A 287 17.72 24.94 -12.61
CA ASN A 287 16.67 25.73 -11.98
C ASN A 287 17.02 26.12 -10.55
N LYS A 288 17.57 25.19 -9.75
CA LYS A 288 18.04 25.50 -8.39
C LYS A 288 19.13 26.59 -8.39
N ILE A 289 20.13 26.47 -9.27
CA ILE A 289 21.20 27.47 -9.40
C ILE A 289 20.64 28.82 -9.85
N SER A 290 19.75 28.82 -10.85
CA SER A 290 19.11 30.06 -11.35
C SER A 290 18.30 30.77 -10.27
N LEU A 291 17.57 30.00 -9.45
CA LEU A 291 16.85 30.51 -8.28
C LEU A 291 17.80 31.08 -7.22
N SER A 292 18.92 30.40 -6.93
CA SER A 292 19.94 30.90 -5.99
C SER A 292 20.59 32.20 -6.47
N ILE A 293 20.91 32.33 -7.75
CA ILE A 293 21.47 33.56 -8.34
C ILE A 293 20.45 34.71 -8.25
N LEU A 294 19.20 34.44 -8.61
CA LEU A 294 18.12 35.44 -8.51
C LEU A 294 17.95 35.92 -7.06
N PHE A 295 17.99 35.00 -6.09
CA PHE A 295 17.92 35.33 -4.67
C PHE A 295 19.11 36.18 -4.19
N LEU A 296 20.33 35.88 -4.64
CA LEU A 296 21.53 36.65 -4.30
C LEU A 296 21.47 38.07 -4.89
N TYR A 297 21.02 38.19 -6.14
CA TYR A 297 20.82 39.47 -6.82
C TYR A 297 19.77 40.34 -6.10
N ILE A 298 18.69 39.70 -5.64
CA ILE A 298 17.65 40.32 -4.80
C ILE A 298 18.24 40.88 -3.50
N LEU A 299 19.04 40.07 -2.77
CA LEU A 299 19.69 40.49 -1.53
C LEU A 299 20.61 41.70 -1.76
N PHE A 300 21.35 41.68 -2.87
CA PHE A 300 22.20 42.78 -3.27
C PHE A 300 21.38 44.06 -3.55
N LEU A 301 20.24 43.95 -4.24
CA LEU A 301 19.36 45.08 -4.55
C LEU A 301 18.77 45.70 -3.27
N ILE A 302 18.33 44.87 -2.32
CA ILE A 302 17.85 45.31 -1.00
C ILE A 302 18.98 46.03 -0.26
N PHE A 303 20.18 45.45 -0.24
CA PHE A 303 21.35 46.05 0.40
C PHE A 303 21.68 47.42 -0.19
N VAL A 304 21.68 47.56 -1.52
CA VAL A 304 21.92 48.83 -2.21
C VAL A 304 20.84 49.86 -1.84
N ILE A 305 19.57 49.48 -1.87
CA ILE A 305 18.45 50.38 -1.52
C ILE A 305 18.56 50.85 -0.06
N TYR A 306 18.93 49.96 0.87
CA TYR A 306 19.03 50.27 2.29
C TYR A 306 20.28 51.08 2.63
N LYS A 307 21.43 50.69 2.09
CA LYS A 307 22.73 51.35 2.32
C LYS A 307 22.77 52.75 1.72
N PHE A 308 22.24 52.93 0.51
CA PHE A 308 22.33 54.21 -0.19
C PHE A 308 21.19 55.17 0.07
N LYS A 309 20.27 54.88 1.03
CA LYS A 309 19.09 55.70 1.41
C LYS A 309 18.76 56.70 0.30
N TYR A 310 18.18 56.21 -0.81
CA TYR A 310 17.74 57.08 -1.90
C TYR A 310 16.60 57.96 -1.36
N HIS A 311 17.00 59.04 -0.70
CA HIS A 311 16.22 60.18 -0.29
C HIS A 311 15.89 60.91 -1.59
N LYS A 312 14.65 60.73 -2.03
CA LYS A 312 13.93 61.85 -2.61
C LYS A 312 13.32 62.63 -1.46
#